data_AF-A0A0L0VSS7-F1
#
_entry.id   AF-A0A0L0VSS7-F1
#
_cell.length_a   1.000
_cell.length_b   1.000
_cell.length_c   1.000
_cell.angle_alpha   90.00
_cell.angle_beta   90.00
_cell.angle_gamma   90.00
#
_symmetry.space_group_name_H-M   'P 1'
#
loop_
_entity.id
_entity.type
_entity.pdbx_description
1 polymer ?
#
loop_
_entity_poly.entity_id
_entity_poly.type
_entity_poly.pdbx_seq_one_letter_code
_entity_poly.pdbx_strand_id
1 'polypeptide(L)' 'MALKGAKQKSCIDILDLNHKQHTAENIFSAPKGSLASEQIGLDQVCAVVTDSPSVMLELCVSLPTM' A
#
# COMPACT_ATOMS: atom_id res chain seq x y z
N MET A 1 -14.68 12.61 -27.77
CA MET A 1 -14.90 13.16 -26.41
C MET A 1 -14.07 12.34 -25.43
N ALA A 2 -12.81 12.71 -25.21
CA ALA A 2 -11.99 12.05 -24.19
C ALA A 2 -12.33 12.65 -22.83
N LEU A 3 -12.65 11.81 -21.83
CA LEU A 3 -12.90 12.24 -20.46
C LEU A 3 -11.62 12.86 -19.89
N LYS A 4 -11.55 14.19 -19.93
CA LYS A 4 -10.50 15.01 -19.32
C LYS A 4 -10.56 14.78 -17.80
N GLY A 5 -9.81 13.81 -17.29
CA GLY A 5 -9.71 13.55 -15.84
C GLY A 5 -9.67 12.10 -15.38
N ALA A 6 -9.66 11.09 -16.26
CA ALA A 6 -9.47 9.71 -15.81
C ALA A 6 -8.04 9.52 -15.26
N LYS A 7 -7.87 9.60 -13.92
CA LYS A 7 -6.63 9.21 -13.25
C LYS A 7 -6.30 7.79 -13.68
N GLN A 8 -5.13 7.60 -14.29
CA GLN A 8 -4.63 6.28 -14.67
C GLN A 8 -4.48 5.46 -13.38
N LYS A 9 -5.20 4.34 -13.30
CA LYS A 9 -5.05 3.36 -12.23
C LYS A 9 -4.13 2.28 -12.73
N SER A 10 -3.01 2.08 -12.06
CA SER A 10 -2.12 0.93 -12.27
C SER A 10 -2.37 -0.11 -11.17
N CYS A 11 -2.41 -1.38 -11.57
CA CYS A 11 -2.22 -2.47 -10.63
C CYS A 11 -0.72 -2.71 -10.55
N ILE A 12 -0.14 -2.48 -9.37
CA ILE A 12 1.29 -2.69 -9.13
C ILE A 12 1.56 -4.18 -8.95
N ASP A 13 0.80 -4.84 -8.07
CA ASP A 13 1.08 -6.23 -7.70
C ASP A 13 -0.13 -6.91 -7.03
N ILE A 14 -0.11 -8.24 -7.01
CA ILE A 14 -1.07 -9.10 -6.31
C ILE A 14 -0.27 -10.00 -5.36
N LEU A 15 -0.38 -9.74 -4.07
CA LEU A 15 0.41 -10.40 -3.04
C LEU A 15 -0.37 -11.57 -2.44
N ASP A 16 0.16 -12.79 -2.59
CA ASP A 16 -0.35 -13.97 -1.88
C ASP A 16 0.23 -14.01 -0.45
N LEU A 17 -0.65 -13.83 0.54
CA LEU A 17 -0.29 -13.86 1.95
C LEU A 17 -0.66 -15.18 2.64
N ASN A 18 -1.19 -16.19 1.95
CA ASN A 18 -1.67 -17.43 2.57
C ASN A 18 -0.58 -18.20 3.35
N HIS A 19 0.67 -18.09 2.90
CA HIS A 19 1.82 -18.71 3.58
C HIS A 19 2.34 -17.89 4.77
N LYS A 20 1.81 -16.69 5.00
CA LYS A 20 2.14 -15.84 6.15
C LYS A 20 0.93 -15.75 7.07
N GLN A 21 1.14 -15.59 8.38
CA GLN A 21 0.02 -15.26 9.25
C GLN A 21 -0.52 -13.89 8.86
N HIS A 22 -1.85 -13.72 8.83
CA HIS A 22 -2.52 -12.44 8.58
C HIS A 22 -2.40 -11.48 9.77
N THR A 23 -1.18 -11.29 10.26
CA THR A 23 -0.84 -10.23 11.20
C THR A 23 -0.76 -8.91 10.44
N ALA A 24 -1.08 -7.81 11.13
CA ALA A 24 -1.03 -6.49 10.51
C ALA A 24 0.40 -6.16 10.02
N GLU A 25 1.45 -6.60 10.73
CA GLU A 25 2.85 -6.46 10.30
C GLU A 25 3.15 -7.13 8.94
N ASN A 26 2.62 -8.34 8.73
CA ASN A 26 2.80 -9.05 7.46
C ASN A 26 2.01 -8.40 6.32
N ILE A 27 0.80 -7.92 6.61
CA ILE A 27 -0.02 -7.18 5.64
C ILE A 27 0.63 -5.84 5.30
N PHE A 28 1.31 -5.20 6.26
CA PHE A 28 1.97 -3.91 6.06
C PHE A 28 3.32 -4.03 5.33
N SER A 29 4.12 -5.03 5.66
CA SER A 29 5.44 -5.22 5.04
C SER A 29 5.37 -5.71 3.60
N ALA A 30 4.31 -6.44 3.22
CA ALA A 30 4.21 -7.00 1.87
C ALA A 30 4.08 -5.94 0.75
N PRO A 31 3.22 -4.91 0.87
CA PRO A 31 3.18 -3.79 -0.08
C PRO A 31 4.49 -3.02 -0.17
N LYS A 32 5.24 -2.87 0.93
CA LYS A 32 6.55 -2.18 0.89
C LYS A 32 7.54 -2.88 -0.01
N GLY A 33 7.62 -4.21 0.08
CA GLY A 33 8.50 -5.01 -0.78
C GLY A 33 8.12 -4.89 -2.25
N SER A 34 6.82 -4.84 -2.54
CA SER A 34 6.28 -4.64 -3.88
C SER A 34 6.55 -3.24 -4.44
N LEU A 35 6.34 -2.18 -3.66
CA LEU A 35 6.68 -0.82 -4.06
C LEU A 35 8.18 -0.65 -4.32
N ALA A 36 9.02 -1.28 -3.48
CA ALA A 36 10.47 -1.27 -3.67
C ALA A 36 10.92 -1.98 -4.96
N SER A 37 10.23 -3.05 -5.39
CA SER A 37 10.55 -3.75 -6.64
C SER A 37 10.25 -2.89 -7.88
N GLU A 38 9.22 -2.04 -7.81
CA GLU A 38 8.92 -1.04 -8.84
C GLU A 38 9.69 0.29 -8.68
N GLN A 39 10.64 0.36 -7.73
CA GLN A 39 11.39 1.60 -7.40
C GLN A 39 10.50 2.77 -6.98
N ILE A 40 9.33 2.49 -6.42
CA ILE A 40 8.41 3.48 -5.86
C ILE A 40 8.75 3.64 -4.38
N GLY A 41 9.30 4.80 -4.03
CA GLY A 41 9.57 5.15 -2.64
C GLY A 41 8.28 5.45 -1.87
N LEU A 42 8.25 5.13 -0.57
CA LEU A 42 7.11 5.46 0.30
C LEU A 42 6.90 6.97 0.43
N ASP A 43 7.94 7.77 0.21
CA ASP A 43 7.89 9.24 0.13
C ASP A 43 7.01 9.74 -1.03
N GLN A 44 6.80 8.91 -2.06
CA GLN A 44 5.93 9.23 -3.19
C GLN A 44 4.45 8.84 -2.94
N VAL A 45 4.17 8.13 -1.83
CA VAL A 45 2.83 7.70 -1.47
C VAL A 45 2.15 8.80 -0.64
N CYS A 46 1.23 9.52 -1.28
CA CYS A 46 0.48 10.60 -0.61
C CYS A 46 -0.57 10.08 0.38
N ALA A 47 -1.20 8.94 0.08
CA ALA A 47 -2.24 8.37 0.93
C ALA A 47 -2.34 6.85 0.73
N VAL A 48 -2.67 6.14 1.80
CA VAL A 48 -3.01 4.72 1.78
C VAL A 48 -4.48 4.59 2.20
N VAL A 49 -5.25 3.82 1.44
CA VAL A 49 -6.66 3.53 1.73
C VAL A 49 -6.78 2.03 1.94
N THR A 50 -7.36 1.63 3.07
CA THR A 50 -7.62 0.23 3.41
C THR A 50 -8.99 0.11 4.04
N ASP A 51 -9.64 -1.03 3.83
CA ASP A 51 -10.88 -1.44 4.48
C ASP A 51 -10.63 -2.09 5.86
N SER A 52 -9.36 -2.31 6.23
CA SER A 52 -8.97 -2.92 7.50
C SER A 52 -8.50 -1.85 8.51
N PRO A 53 -9.30 -1.52 9.55
CA PRO A 53 -8.93 -0.52 10.54
C PRO A 53 -7.70 -0.93 11.37
N SER A 54 -7.47 -2.23 11.58
CA SER A 54 -6.29 -2.75 12.28
C SER A 54 -5.00 -2.46 11.51
N VAL A 55 -5.04 -2.60 10.18
CA VAL A 55 -3.91 -2.30 9.29
C VAL A 55 -3.68 -0.78 9.22
N MET A 56 -4.77 0.01 9.21
CA MET A 56 -4.70 1.47 9.25
C MET A 56 -4.00 1.98 10.52
N LEU A 57 -4.30 1.39 11.68
CA LEU A 57 -3.68 1.78 12.95
C LEU A 57 -2.17 1.52 12.96
N GLU A 58 -1.71 0.37 12.47
CA GLU A 58 -0.26 0.11 12.34
C GLU A 58 0.41 1.00 11.29
N LEU A 59 -0.28 1.32 10.19
CA LEU A 59 0.18 2.28 9.18
C LEU A 59 0.44 3.67 9.79
N CYS A 60 -0.47 4.17 10.62
CA CYS A 60 -0.33 5.46 11.29
C CYS A 60 0.85 5.50 12.27
N VAL A 61 1.21 4.38 12.89
CA VAL A 61 2.37 4.28 13.79
C VAL A 61 3.69 4.23 13.01
N SER A 62 3.65 3.70 11.80
CA SER A 62 4.85 3.38 11.00
C SER A 62 5.23 4.46 9.99
N LEU A 63 4.28 5.31 9.60
CA LEU A 63 4.56 6.48 8.78
C LEU A 63 5.04 7.61 9.70
N PRO A 64 6.13 8.31 9.39
CA PRO A 64 6.49 9.49 10.15
C PRO A 64 5.31 10.45 10.08
N THR A 65 4.80 10.88 11.24
CA THR A 65 3.88 12.01 11.31
C THR A 65 4.53 13.17 10.57
N MET A 66 3.92 13.58 9.46
CA MET A 66 4.28 14.82 8.76
C MET A 66 4.23 16.01 9.71
#